data_AF-A0A8A4ZHT1-F1
#
_entry.id   AF-A0A8A4ZHT1-F1
#
_cell.length_a   1.000
_cell.length_b   1.000
_cell.length_c   1.000
_cell.angle_alpha   90.00
_cell.angle_beta   90.00
_cell.angle_gamma   90.00
#
_symmetry.space_group_name_H-M   'P 1'
#
loop_
_entity.id
_entity.type
_entity.pdbx_description
1 polymer ?
#
loop_
_entity_poly.entity_id
_entity_poly.type
_entity_poly.pdbx_seq_one_letter_code
_entity_poly.pdbx_strand_id
1 'polypeptide(L)'
;MTACAPEPTLRGVARRGWRATAVVVAALATVNVAQHALDDAFWLGPLAAVALLAFARWSGLSWSQLGLHRDRLRSGLQWGLGAIALIGLVYLVGVCWPLTRPAFLDTRYHLGVPGALLSAFVLIPAGTILLEEVAFRSVLWGMLARHATAWRVLLVSSALFGMWHILPSLHLATANAGVADGARGAGPWAEALVVVAMVGFTALGGVVAGELRRRSGSLLASMGMHWATNSLGVLFGLLAWRLGS
;
A
#
# COMPACT_ATOMS: atom_id res chain seq x y z
N MET A 1 6.99 -9.16 53.07
CA MET A 1 7.12 -10.20 52.03
C MET A 1 6.40 -9.71 50.78
N THR A 2 7.12 -9.07 49.86
CA THR A 2 6.61 -8.68 48.54
C THR A 2 6.55 -9.92 47.67
N ALA A 3 5.33 -10.39 47.36
CA ALA A 3 5.13 -11.51 46.45
C ALA A 3 5.69 -11.15 45.06
N CYS A 4 6.64 -11.94 44.58
CA CYS A 4 7.13 -11.88 43.21
C CYS A 4 5.93 -12.15 42.29
N ALA A 5 5.58 -11.20 41.41
CA ALA A 5 4.51 -11.41 40.45
C ALA A 5 4.88 -12.59 39.53
N PRO A 6 3.95 -13.51 39.23
CA PRO A 6 4.25 -14.66 38.40
C PRO A 6 4.69 -14.20 37.00
N GLU A 7 5.84 -14.69 36.53
CA GLU A 7 6.29 -14.42 35.16
C GLU A 7 5.26 -14.96 34.15
N PRO A 8 4.94 -14.19 33.10
CA PRO A 8 3.98 -14.61 32.10
C PRO A 8 4.49 -15.84 31.34
N THR A 9 3.67 -16.91 31.31
CA THR A 9 4.00 -18.12 30.54
C THR A 9 4.18 -17.81 29.05
N LEU A 10 5.06 -18.55 28.36
CA LEU A 10 5.28 -18.41 26.91
C LEU A 10 3.98 -18.49 26.09
N ARG A 11 3.03 -19.32 26.52
CA ARG A 11 1.69 -19.44 25.92
C ARG A 11 0.84 -18.17 26.10
N GLY A 12 0.93 -17.50 27.25
CA GLY A 12 0.23 -16.24 27.54
C GLY A 12 0.75 -15.08 26.70
N VAL A 13 2.08 -14.99 26.53
CA VAL A 13 2.72 -13.99 25.66
C VAL A 13 2.32 -14.20 24.20
N ALA A 14 2.36 -15.44 23.72
CA ALA A 14 1.95 -15.78 22.35
C ALA A 14 0.47 -15.46 22.08
N ARG A 15 -0.44 -15.82 23.00
CA ARG A 15 -1.89 -15.51 22.87
C ARG A 15 -2.16 -14.01 22.83
N ARG A 16 -1.45 -13.21 23.64
CA ARG A 16 -1.59 -11.74 23.64
C ARG A 16 -1.13 -11.13 22.31
N GLY A 17 -0.05 -11.65 21.70
CA GLY A 17 0.44 -11.21 20.39
C GLY A 17 -0.54 -11.48 19.25
N TRP A 18 -1.17 -12.66 19.23
CA TRP A 18 -2.19 -13.01 18.24
C TRP A 18 -3.45 -12.14 18.36
N ARG A 19 -3.91 -11.86 19.60
CA ARG A 19 -5.05 -10.96 19.82
C ARG A 19 -4.80 -9.56 19.28
N ALA A 20 -3.63 -8.98 19.54
CA ALA A 20 -3.29 -7.65 19.00
C ALA A 20 -3.26 -7.64 17.46
N THR A 21 -2.77 -8.72 16.84
CA THR A 21 -2.75 -8.86 15.39
C THR A 21 -4.17 -8.98 14.81
N ALA A 22 -5.03 -9.77 15.45
CA ALA A 22 -6.43 -9.89 15.06
C ALA A 22 -7.18 -8.56 15.16
N VAL A 23 -6.92 -7.76 16.22
CA VAL A 23 -7.47 -6.40 16.35
C VAL A 23 -7.04 -5.50 15.21
N VAL A 24 -5.76 -5.54 14.82
CA VAL A 24 -5.27 -4.77 13.65
C VAL A 24 -6.00 -5.22 12.38
N VAL A 25 -6.07 -6.52 12.10
CA VAL A 25 -6.75 -7.03 10.89
C VAL A 25 -8.22 -6.64 10.87
N ALA A 26 -8.93 -6.72 11.99
CA ALA A 26 -10.33 -6.31 12.10
C ALA A 26 -10.50 -4.79 11.90
N ALA A 27 -9.59 -3.98 12.45
CA ALA A 27 -9.58 -2.53 12.24
C ALA A 27 -9.33 -2.19 10.76
N LEU A 28 -8.41 -2.89 10.09
CA LEU A 28 -8.16 -2.70 8.66
C LEU A 28 -9.39 -3.04 7.83
N ALA A 29 -10.05 -4.18 8.08
CA ALA A 29 -11.30 -4.52 7.39
C ALA A 29 -12.39 -3.45 7.61
N THR A 30 -12.52 -2.94 8.84
CA THR A 30 -13.50 -1.89 9.18
C THR A 30 -13.20 -0.58 8.45
N VAL A 31 -11.94 -0.13 8.45
CA VAL A 31 -11.51 1.08 7.74
C VAL A 31 -11.73 0.92 6.23
N ASN A 32 -11.41 -0.24 5.67
CA ASN A 32 -11.61 -0.52 4.24
C ASN A 32 -13.09 -0.40 3.86
N VAL A 33 -13.99 -1.02 4.62
CA VAL A 33 -15.44 -0.90 4.39
C VAL A 33 -15.89 0.55 4.56
N ALA A 34 -15.46 1.24 5.61
CA ALA A 34 -15.83 2.62 5.87
C ALA A 34 -15.38 3.59 4.77
N GLN A 35 -14.18 3.42 4.21
CA GLN A 35 -13.69 4.23 3.08
C GLN A 35 -14.53 4.10 1.82
N HIS A 36 -15.24 2.97 1.64
CA HIS A 36 -16.11 2.75 0.48
C HIS A 36 -17.58 3.07 0.77
N ALA A 37 -17.99 3.09 2.04
CA ALA A 37 -19.36 3.37 2.44
C ALA A 37 -19.60 4.86 2.76
N LEU A 38 -18.55 5.63 3.05
CA LEU A 38 -18.64 7.04 3.42
C LEU A 38 -18.16 7.91 2.26
N ASP A 39 -18.98 8.89 1.89
CA ASP A 39 -18.58 9.95 0.96
C ASP A 39 -17.55 10.89 1.63
N ASP A 40 -16.62 11.42 0.83
CA ASP A 40 -15.61 12.43 1.25
C ASP A 40 -14.75 12.05 2.48
N ALA A 41 -14.51 10.76 2.70
CA ALA A 41 -13.78 10.24 3.85
C ALA A 41 -12.23 10.37 3.76
N PHE A 42 -11.70 11.41 3.11
CA PHE A 42 -10.25 11.59 2.93
C PHE A 42 -9.49 11.66 4.28
N TRP A 43 -10.12 12.26 5.28
CA TRP A 43 -9.57 12.39 6.65
C TRP A 43 -9.40 11.04 7.37
N LEU A 44 -10.14 10.01 6.94
CA LEU A 44 -10.12 8.69 7.59
C LEU A 44 -8.75 8.02 7.45
N GLY A 45 -8.07 8.21 6.32
CA GLY A 45 -6.76 7.60 6.05
C GLY A 45 -5.68 8.03 7.05
N PRO A 46 -5.37 9.34 7.14
CA PRO A 46 -4.42 9.86 8.11
C PRO A 46 -4.82 9.55 9.56
N LEU A 47 -6.10 9.66 9.90
CA LEU A 47 -6.59 9.34 11.24
C LEU A 47 -6.35 7.87 11.61
N ALA A 48 -6.72 6.94 10.72
CA ALA A 48 -6.50 5.52 10.91
C ALA A 48 -5.02 5.18 11.01
N ALA A 49 -4.15 5.79 10.20
CA ALA A 49 -2.70 5.61 10.30
C ALA A 49 -2.16 6.01 11.69
N VAL A 50 -2.58 7.17 12.21
CA VAL A 50 -2.20 7.62 13.56
C VAL A 50 -2.74 6.69 14.64
N ALA A 51 -4.00 6.28 14.56
CA ALA A 51 -4.61 5.36 15.52
C ALA A 51 -3.91 3.99 15.55
N LEU A 52 -3.58 3.44 14.37
CA LEU A 52 -2.84 2.19 14.24
C LEU A 52 -1.43 2.29 14.84
N LEU A 53 -0.71 3.39 14.58
CA LEU A 53 0.60 3.62 15.17
C LEU A 53 0.51 3.77 16.70
N ALA A 54 -0.45 4.53 17.21
CA ALA A 54 -0.67 4.69 18.64
C ALA A 54 -0.96 3.33 19.30
N PHE A 55 -1.85 2.53 18.72
CA PHE A 55 -2.15 1.18 19.19
C PHE A 55 -0.92 0.26 19.16
N ALA A 56 -0.13 0.32 18.09
CA ALA A 56 1.11 -0.45 17.96
C ALA A 56 2.14 -0.08 19.02
N ARG A 57 2.31 1.22 19.28
CA ARG A 57 3.20 1.74 20.31
C ARG A 57 2.74 1.35 21.71
N TRP A 58 1.44 1.47 21.99
CA TRP A 58 0.83 1.03 23.25
C TRP A 58 0.95 -0.49 23.46
N SER A 59 0.90 -1.27 22.38
CA SER A 59 1.13 -2.72 22.38
C SER A 59 2.60 -3.12 22.50
N GLY A 60 3.52 -2.15 22.61
CA GLY A 60 4.95 -2.35 22.89
C GLY A 60 5.84 -2.54 21.66
N LEU A 61 5.39 -2.20 20.45
CA LEU A 61 6.28 -2.18 19.27
C LEU A 61 7.17 -0.95 19.29
N SER A 62 8.47 -1.11 19.06
CA SER A 62 9.41 0.00 18.93
C SER A 62 9.33 0.67 17.55
N TRP A 63 9.89 1.88 17.44
CA TRP A 63 10.02 2.56 16.14
C TRP A 63 10.88 1.77 15.14
N SER A 64 11.84 0.96 15.60
CA SER A 64 12.65 0.10 14.72
C SER A 64 11.85 -1.06 14.14
N GLN A 65 10.99 -1.67 14.95
CA GLN A 65 10.07 -2.71 14.49
C GLN A 65 9.06 -2.14 13.48
N LEU A 66 8.58 -0.92 13.72
CA LEU A 66 7.67 -0.19 12.83
C LEU A 66 8.37 0.35 11.56
N GLY A 67 9.70 0.37 11.50
CA GLY A 67 10.44 0.90 10.33
C GLY A 67 10.53 2.41 10.26
N LEU A 68 10.31 3.06 11.38
CA LEU A 68 10.26 4.51 11.53
C LEU A 68 11.43 5.02 12.38
N HIS A 69 12.42 4.16 12.68
CA HIS A 69 13.60 4.58 13.44
C HIS A 69 14.52 5.48 12.61
N ARG A 70 15.00 6.57 13.22
CA ARG A 70 15.83 7.58 12.56
C ARG A 70 17.11 7.02 11.92
N ASP A 71 17.74 6.04 12.57
CA ASP A 71 19.00 5.43 12.10
C ASP A 71 18.85 4.70 10.75
N ARG A 72 17.62 4.37 10.34
CA ARG A 72 17.34 3.71 9.06
C ARG A 72 16.83 4.68 8.00
N LEU A 73 16.66 5.98 8.29
CA LEU A 73 16.17 6.95 7.32
C LEU A 73 17.07 7.07 6.09
N ARG A 74 18.40 7.12 6.27
CA ARG A 74 19.35 7.19 5.14
C ARG A 74 19.21 5.98 4.22
N SER A 75 19.18 4.78 4.79
CA SER A 75 18.95 3.54 4.04
C SER A 75 17.60 3.58 3.33
N GLY A 76 16.53 3.99 4.03
CA GLY A 76 15.20 4.15 3.47
C GLY A 76 15.17 5.10 2.27
N LEU A 77 15.84 6.25 2.36
CA LEU A 77 15.96 7.22 1.27
C LEU A 77 16.73 6.64 0.08
N GLN A 78 17.84 5.92 0.30
CA GLN A 78 18.61 5.31 -0.80
C GLN A 78 17.80 4.27 -1.57
N TRP A 79 17.14 3.36 -0.85
CA TRP A 79 16.28 2.35 -1.47
C TRP A 79 15.04 2.98 -2.13
N GLY A 80 14.43 3.97 -1.48
CA GLY A 80 13.26 4.69 -2.01
C GLY A 80 13.58 5.46 -3.28
N LEU A 81 14.68 6.23 -3.30
CA LEU A 81 15.14 6.94 -4.50
C LEU A 81 15.53 5.97 -5.62
N GLY A 82 16.16 4.84 -5.29
CA GLY A 82 16.44 3.79 -6.26
C GLY A 82 15.16 3.21 -6.89
N ALA A 83 14.13 2.96 -6.08
CA ALA A 83 12.83 2.51 -6.56
C ALA A 83 12.13 3.58 -7.43
N ILE A 84 12.16 4.85 -7.01
CA ILE A 84 11.62 5.98 -7.78
C ILE A 84 12.31 6.08 -9.14
N ALA A 85 13.65 6.02 -9.17
CA ALA A 85 14.40 6.09 -10.42
C ALA A 85 14.08 4.92 -11.36
N LEU A 86 14.03 3.70 -10.83
CA LEU A 86 13.70 2.51 -11.61
C LEU A 86 12.28 2.58 -12.19
N ILE A 87 11.29 2.90 -11.36
CA ILE A 87 9.89 3.01 -11.79
C ILE A 87 9.72 4.18 -12.76
N GLY A 88 10.34 5.32 -12.49
CA GLY A 88 10.35 6.47 -13.40
C GLY A 88 10.94 6.13 -14.77
N LEU A 89 11.99 5.31 -14.83
CA LEU A 89 12.53 4.80 -16.10
C LEU A 89 11.52 3.92 -16.84
N VAL A 90 10.82 3.02 -16.13
CA VAL A 90 9.76 2.20 -16.73
C VAL A 90 8.64 3.07 -17.32
N TYR A 91 8.18 4.09 -16.57
CA TYR A 91 7.20 5.07 -17.06
C TYR A 91 7.69 5.84 -18.28
N LEU A 92 8.95 6.31 -18.26
CA LEU A 92 9.55 7.04 -19.37
C LEU A 92 9.61 6.18 -20.63
N VAL A 93 10.12 4.95 -20.53
CA VAL A 93 10.13 4.00 -21.64
C VAL A 93 8.71 3.75 -22.15
N GLY A 94 7.75 3.55 -21.25
CA GLY A 94 6.35 3.32 -21.60
C GLY A 94 5.69 4.48 -22.35
N VAL A 95 5.95 5.72 -21.96
CA VAL A 95 5.40 6.91 -22.65
C VAL A 95 6.07 7.15 -24.00
N CYS A 96 7.38 6.91 -24.10
CA CYS A 96 8.12 7.08 -25.35
C CYS A 96 7.83 5.95 -26.37
N TRP A 97 7.32 4.80 -25.93
CA TRP A 97 7.09 3.65 -26.80
C TRP A 97 5.67 3.67 -27.41
N PRO A 98 5.52 3.70 -28.75
CA PRO A 98 4.22 3.91 -29.41
C PRO A 98 3.13 2.89 -29.05
N LEU A 99 3.49 1.63 -28.79
CA LEU A 99 2.52 0.58 -28.46
C LEU A 99 1.93 0.72 -27.05
N THR A 100 2.67 1.30 -26.11
CA THR A 100 2.24 1.47 -24.71
C THR A 100 1.73 2.87 -24.42
N ARG A 101 2.07 3.85 -25.26
CA ARG A 101 1.64 5.24 -25.12
C ARG A 101 0.12 5.43 -24.97
N PRO A 102 -0.76 4.72 -25.69
CA PRO A 102 -2.21 4.85 -25.50
C PRO A 102 -2.69 4.48 -24.08
N ALA A 103 -1.99 3.60 -23.37
CA ALA A 103 -2.33 3.22 -22.00
C ALA A 103 -2.15 4.36 -20.98
N PHE A 104 -1.41 5.42 -21.35
CA PHE A 104 -1.22 6.62 -20.52
C PHE A 104 -2.27 7.71 -20.77
N LEU A 105 -3.08 7.58 -21.83
CA LEU A 105 -4.15 8.54 -22.17
C LEU A 105 -5.44 8.24 -21.38
N ASP A 106 -5.31 8.05 -20.07
CA ASP A 106 -6.47 7.89 -19.17
C ASP A 106 -7.14 9.25 -18.95
N THR A 107 -8.44 9.34 -19.24
CA THR A 107 -9.22 10.57 -19.10
C THR A 107 -9.33 11.03 -17.65
N ARG A 108 -9.16 10.13 -16.66
CA ARG A 108 -9.09 10.48 -15.22
C ARG A 108 -7.89 11.36 -14.90
N TYR A 109 -6.85 11.34 -15.74
CA TYR A 109 -5.65 12.17 -15.60
C TYR A 109 -5.59 13.31 -16.61
N HIS A 110 -6.71 13.65 -17.25
CA HIS A 110 -6.86 14.89 -18.01
C HIS A 110 -7.03 16.10 -17.07
N LEU A 111 -6.14 16.17 -16.08
CA LEU A 111 -6.06 17.21 -15.07
C LEU A 111 -5.21 18.36 -15.62
N GLY A 112 -5.53 19.59 -15.24
CA GLY A 112 -4.59 20.69 -15.38
C GLY A 112 -3.32 20.41 -14.56
N VAL A 113 -2.19 21.06 -14.92
CA VAL A 113 -0.90 20.93 -14.21
C VAL A 113 -1.06 21.08 -12.68
N PRO A 114 -1.81 22.07 -12.15
CA PRO A 114 -1.99 22.20 -10.71
C PRO A 114 -2.70 20.99 -10.08
N GLY A 115 -3.72 20.44 -10.75
CA GLY A 115 -4.46 19.27 -10.27
C GLY A 115 -3.59 18.01 -10.25
N ALA A 116 -2.79 17.79 -11.29
CA ALA A 116 -1.86 16.66 -11.34
C ALA A 116 -0.80 16.74 -10.22
N LEU A 117 -0.24 17.92 -9.98
CA LEU A 117 0.73 18.13 -8.90
C LEU A 117 0.09 17.96 -7.51
N LEU A 118 -1.10 18.52 -7.30
CA LEU A 118 -1.84 18.35 -6.05
C LEU A 118 -2.14 16.86 -5.78
N SER A 119 -2.59 16.14 -6.80
CA SER A 119 -2.86 14.69 -6.69
C SER A 119 -1.59 13.91 -6.37
N ALA A 120 -0.52 14.11 -7.15
CA ALA A 120 0.74 13.37 -7.04
C ALA A 120 1.48 13.61 -5.72
N PHE A 121 1.42 14.83 -5.17
CA PHE A 121 2.24 15.21 -4.02
C PHE A 121 1.46 15.38 -2.71
N VAL A 122 0.13 15.48 -2.75
CA VAL A 122 -0.68 15.70 -1.55
C VAL A 122 -1.77 14.64 -1.42
N LEU A 123 -2.67 14.52 -2.40
CA LEU A 123 -3.86 13.69 -2.25
C LEU A 123 -3.51 12.20 -2.22
N ILE A 124 -2.73 11.70 -3.17
CA ILE A 124 -2.31 10.30 -3.20
C ILE A 124 -1.44 9.97 -1.97
N PRO A 125 -0.41 10.78 -1.61
CA PRO A 125 0.38 10.52 -0.41
C PRO A 125 -0.43 10.44 0.88
N ALA A 126 -1.31 11.41 1.13
CA ALA A 126 -2.05 11.48 2.39
C ALA A 126 -3.28 10.56 2.42
N GLY A 127 -4.00 10.41 1.30
CA GLY A 127 -5.22 9.62 1.20
C GLY A 127 -4.96 8.11 1.06
N THR A 128 -3.86 7.73 0.42
CA THR A 128 -3.59 6.32 0.07
C THR A 128 -2.30 5.82 0.72
N ILE A 129 -1.16 6.41 0.37
CA ILE A 129 0.15 5.85 0.69
C ILE A 129 0.40 5.82 2.20
N LEU A 130 0.05 6.91 2.90
CA LEU A 130 0.23 7.00 4.34
C LEU A 130 -0.51 5.88 5.08
N LEU A 131 -1.80 5.70 4.80
CA LEU A 131 -2.59 4.66 5.43
C LEU A 131 -2.05 3.28 5.09
N GLU A 132 -1.87 2.99 3.81
CA GLU A 132 -1.53 1.63 3.37
C GLU A 132 -0.13 1.20 3.84
N GLU A 133 0.88 2.07 3.74
CA GLU A 133 2.22 1.71 4.20
C GLU A 133 2.28 1.58 5.72
N VAL A 134 1.62 2.48 6.47
CA VAL A 134 1.53 2.36 7.93
C VAL A 134 0.78 1.10 8.35
N ALA A 135 -0.35 0.80 7.70
CA ALA A 135 -1.14 -0.39 7.99
C ALA A 135 -0.36 -1.67 7.74
N PHE A 136 0.12 -1.87 6.51
CA PHE A 136 0.61 -3.17 6.06
C PHE A 136 2.11 -3.37 6.32
N ARG A 137 2.93 -2.34 6.03
CA ARG A 137 4.41 -2.43 6.07
C ARG A 137 5.02 -1.95 7.39
N SER A 138 4.21 -1.31 8.23
CA SER A 138 4.62 -0.89 9.58
C SER A 138 3.92 -1.70 10.67
N VAL A 139 2.63 -1.45 10.91
CA VAL A 139 1.91 -1.97 12.08
C VAL A 139 1.63 -3.47 11.96
N LEU A 140 0.97 -3.90 10.87
CA LEU A 140 0.69 -5.32 10.64
C LEU A 140 1.98 -6.14 10.54
N TRP A 141 2.98 -5.62 9.81
CA TRP A 141 4.30 -6.23 9.72
C TRP A 141 4.92 -6.45 11.10
N GLY A 142 4.96 -5.40 11.94
CA GLY A 142 5.51 -5.47 13.29
C GLY A 142 4.74 -6.43 14.20
N MET A 143 3.41 -6.48 14.08
CA MET A 143 2.57 -7.39 14.85
C MET A 143 2.80 -8.86 14.46
N LEU A 144 2.80 -9.16 13.16
CA LEU A 144 3.07 -10.51 12.63
C LEU A 144 4.48 -10.99 13.01
N ALA A 145 5.47 -10.10 12.96
CA ALA A 145 6.87 -10.42 13.28
C ALA A 145 7.08 -10.89 14.74
N ARG A 146 6.10 -10.72 15.64
CA ARG A 146 6.16 -11.25 17.02
C ARG A 146 5.97 -12.77 17.09
N HIS A 147 5.36 -13.38 16.07
CA HIS A 147 5.00 -14.80 16.10
C HIS A 147 5.14 -15.52 14.75
N ALA A 148 5.67 -14.85 13.73
CA ALA A 148 5.88 -15.41 12.40
C ALA A 148 7.32 -15.16 11.92
N THR A 149 7.83 -16.07 11.08
CA THR A 149 9.11 -15.91 10.40
C THR A 149 9.05 -14.76 9.39
N ALA A 150 10.20 -14.17 9.04
CA ALA A 150 10.26 -13.05 8.10
C ALA A 150 9.55 -13.33 6.76
N TRP A 151 9.66 -14.54 6.21
CA TRP A 151 8.97 -14.91 4.97
C TRP A 151 7.45 -15.00 5.15
N ARG A 152 6.97 -15.51 6.31
CA ARG A 152 5.53 -15.57 6.61
C ARG A 152 4.97 -14.17 6.80
N VAL A 153 5.70 -13.28 7.47
CA VAL A 153 5.32 -11.86 7.60
C VAL A 153 5.17 -11.24 6.21
N LEU A 154 6.15 -11.44 5.34
CA LEU A 154 6.14 -10.95 3.98
C LEU A 154 4.90 -11.46 3.21
N LEU A 155 4.68 -12.77 3.18
CA LEU A 155 3.57 -13.34 2.42
C LEU A 155 2.20 -12.98 3.00
N VAL A 156 2.01 -13.04 4.32
CA VAL A 156 0.71 -12.74 4.95
C VAL A 156 0.36 -11.26 4.83
N SER A 157 1.31 -10.35 5.08
CA SER A 157 1.05 -8.91 4.91
C SER A 157 0.78 -8.55 3.44
N SER A 158 1.45 -9.21 2.49
CA SER A 158 1.24 -9.01 1.05
C SER A 158 -0.11 -9.57 0.58
N ALA A 159 -0.52 -10.75 1.07
CA ALA A 159 -1.81 -11.33 0.78
C ALA A 159 -2.97 -10.48 1.34
N LEU A 160 -2.82 -9.98 2.58
CA LEU A 160 -3.79 -9.05 3.19
C LEU A 160 -3.84 -7.71 2.43
N PHE A 161 -2.71 -7.23 1.93
CA PHE A 161 -2.67 -6.07 1.05
C PHE A 161 -3.35 -6.34 -0.31
N GLY A 162 -3.21 -7.54 -0.86
CA GLY A 162 -3.98 -7.96 -2.04
C GLY A 162 -5.48 -7.94 -1.76
N MET A 163 -5.92 -8.56 -0.66
CA MET A 163 -7.33 -8.61 -0.28
C MET A 163 -7.94 -7.23 0.01
N TRP A 164 -7.15 -6.27 0.50
CA TRP A 164 -7.56 -4.87 0.68
C TRP A 164 -8.09 -4.23 -0.62
N HIS A 165 -7.65 -4.74 -1.77
CA HIS A 165 -8.03 -4.24 -3.09
C HIS A 165 -9.28 -4.91 -3.67
N ILE A 166 -9.95 -5.81 -2.94
CA ILE A 166 -11.19 -6.44 -3.43
C ILE A 166 -12.28 -5.38 -3.68
N LEU A 167 -12.64 -4.57 -2.66
CA LEU A 167 -13.69 -3.55 -2.80
C LEU A 167 -13.37 -2.48 -3.86
N PRO A 168 -12.14 -1.92 -3.92
CA PRO A 168 -11.76 -1.01 -5.00
C PRO A 168 -11.87 -1.62 -6.41
N SER A 169 -11.80 -2.95 -6.54
CA SER A 169 -11.75 -3.63 -7.84
C SER A 169 -13.11 -3.99 -8.42
N LEU A 170 -14.19 -4.01 -7.61
CA LEU A 170 -15.52 -4.46 -8.04
C LEU A 170 -16.04 -3.67 -9.26
N HIS A 171 -15.75 -2.37 -9.32
CA HIS A 171 -16.19 -1.49 -10.41
C HIS A 171 -15.07 -1.09 -11.36
N LEU A 172 -13.92 -1.80 -11.34
CA LEU A 172 -12.77 -1.40 -12.12
C LEU A 172 -12.99 -1.61 -13.63
N ALA A 173 -13.67 -2.69 -14.00
CA ALA A 173 -14.01 -2.97 -15.40
C ALA A 173 -14.99 -1.95 -15.98
N THR A 174 -15.89 -1.38 -15.17
CA THR A 174 -16.82 -0.34 -15.60
C THR A 174 -16.17 1.05 -15.62
N ALA A 175 -15.15 1.28 -14.78
CA ALA A 175 -14.44 2.55 -14.67
C ALA A 175 -13.22 2.69 -15.61
N ASN A 176 -12.73 1.61 -16.24
CA ASN A 176 -11.54 1.64 -17.09
C ASN A 176 -11.75 0.86 -18.39
N ALA A 177 -11.74 1.58 -19.53
CA ALA A 177 -11.95 1.00 -20.85
C ALA A 177 -10.89 -0.05 -21.23
N GLY A 178 -9.63 0.13 -20.86
CA GLY A 178 -8.58 -0.86 -21.13
C GLY A 178 -8.80 -2.19 -20.37
N VAL A 179 -9.26 -2.10 -19.12
CA VAL A 179 -9.64 -3.27 -18.32
C VAL A 179 -10.89 -3.93 -18.88
N ALA A 180 -11.91 -3.14 -19.25
CA ALA A 180 -13.11 -3.63 -19.92
C ALA A 180 -12.74 -4.41 -21.18
N ASP A 181 -11.85 -3.83 -21.99
CA ASP A 181 -11.41 -4.37 -23.27
C ASP A 181 -10.69 -5.72 -23.13
N GLY A 182 -9.79 -5.84 -22.14
CA GLY A 182 -9.12 -7.10 -21.81
C GLY A 182 -10.07 -8.17 -21.25
N ALA A 183 -11.19 -7.74 -20.66
CA ALA A 183 -12.21 -8.63 -20.08
C ALA A 183 -13.37 -8.97 -21.04
N ARG A 184 -13.44 -8.35 -22.24
CA ARG A 184 -14.57 -8.49 -23.20
C ARG A 184 -14.89 -9.94 -23.60
N GLY A 185 -13.95 -10.88 -23.47
CA GLY A 185 -14.15 -12.31 -23.77
C GLY A 185 -14.57 -13.20 -22.59
N ALA A 186 -14.61 -12.67 -21.36
CA ALA A 186 -14.82 -13.47 -20.15
C ALA A 186 -16.30 -13.70 -19.79
N GLY A 187 -17.22 -13.02 -20.48
CA GLY A 187 -18.67 -13.14 -20.22
C GLY A 187 -19.01 -12.85 -18.75
N PRO A 188 -19.80 -13.71 -18.07
CA PRO A 188 -20.24 -13.47 -16.69
C PRO A 188 -19.10 -13.50 -15.66
N TRP A 189 -17.90 -13.97 -16.03
CA TRP A 189 -16.73 -14.05 -15.14
C TRP A 189 -15.80 -12.83 -15.22
N ALA A 190 -16.11 -11.85 -16.08
CA ALA A 190 -15.25 -10.68 -16.32
C ALA A 190 -14.88 -9.95 -15.02
N GLU A 191 -15.86 -9.62 -14.18
CA GLU A 191 -15.63 -8.90 -12.92
C GLU A 191 -14.76 -9.73 -11.95
N ALA A 192 -15.10 -11.01 -11.76
CA ALA A 192 -14.35 -11.90 -10.88
C ALA A 192 -12.88 -12.04 -11.33
N LEU A 193 -12.62 -12.14 -12.64
CA LEU A 193 -11.26 -12.20 -13.17
C LEU A 193 -10.50 -10.89 -12.94
N VAL A 194 -11.15 -9.74 -13.11
CA VAL A 194 -10.53 -8.43 -12.83
C VAL A 194 -10.17 -8.30 -11.36
N VAL A 195 -11.08 -8.68 -10.45
CA VAL A 195 -10.83 -8.68 -9.01
C VAL A 195 -9.66 -9.60 -8.67
N VAL A 196 -9.65 -10.85 -9.16
CA VAL A 196 -8.57 -11.81 -8.89
C VAL A 196 -7.23 -11.30 -9.43
N ALA A 197 -7.23 -10.75 -10.65
CA ALA A 197 -6.04 -10.18 -11.26
C ALA A 197 -5.50 -9.00 -10.45
N MET A 198 -6.38 -8.11 -9.98
CA MET A 198 -6.00 -6.93 -9.20
C MET A 198 -5.48 -7.31 -7.80
N VAL A 199 -6.14 -8.27 -7.13
CA VAL A 199 -5.68 -8.84 -5.85
C VAL A 199 -4.30 -9.48 -6.02
N GLY A 200 -4.09 -10.26 -7.08
CA GLY A 200 -2.80 -10.88 -7.38
C GLY A 200 -1.70 -9.86 -7.67
N PHE A 201 -1.99 -8.88 -8.53
CA PHE A 201 -1.06 -7.81 -8.89
C PHE A 201 -0.64 -6.97 -7.68
N THR A 202 -1.61 -6.56 -6.86
CA THR A 202 -1.34 -5.78 -5.64
C THR A 202 -0.65 -6.61 -4.57
N ALA A 203 -0.94 -7.90 -4.44
CA ALA A 203 -0.18 -8.80 -3.57
C ALA A 203 1.29 -8.90 -4.00
N LEU A 204 1.58 -9.02 -5.30
CA LEU A 204 2.96 -8.98 -5.80
C LEU A 204 3.64 -7.64 -5.52
N GLY A 205 2.92 -6.52 -5.69
CA GLY A 205 3.39 -5.20 -5.25
C GLY A 205 3.70 -5.16 -3.75
N GLY A 206 2.85 -5.79 -2.92
CA GLY A 206 3.06 -5.97 -1.49
C GLY A 206 4.33 -6.75 -1.18
N VAL A 207 4.66 -7.78 -1.96
CA VAL A 207 5.91 -8.55 -1.80
C VAL A 207 7.12 -7.67 -2.08
N VAL A 208 7.10 -6.88 -3.16
CA VAL A 208 8.19 -5.96 -3.50
C VAL A 208 8.35 -4.88 -2.42
N ALA A 209 7.26 -4.25 -2.01
CA ALA A 209 7.23 -3.24 -0.95
C ALA A 209 7.74 -3.81 0.39
N GLY A 210 7.30 -5.02 0.75
CA GLY A 210 7.74 -5.73 1.94
C GLY A 210 9.23 -6.07 1.90
N GLU A 211 9.76 -6.46 0.75
CA GLU A 211 11.19 -6.73 0.58
C GLU A 211 12.03 -5.45 0.66
N LEU A 212 11.58 -4.34 0.05
CA LEU A 212 12.20 -3.02 0.21
C LEU A 212 12.24 -2.60 1.68
N ARG A 213 11.12 -2.76 2.39
CA ARG A 213 11.03 -2.49 3.83
C ARG A 213 11.98 -3.37 4.64
N ARG A 214 12.08 -4.66 4.31
CA ARG A 214 12.93 -5.64 5.01
C ARG A 214 14.42 -5.34 4.80
N ARG A 215 14.84 -5.06 3.56
CA ARG A 215 16.24 -4.77 3.21
C ARG A 215 16.70 -3.42 3.73
N SER A 216 15.87 -2.38 3.59
CA SER A 216 16.23 -1.03 4.01
C SER A 216 16.15 -0.83 5.53
N GLY A 217 15.29 -1.60 6.21
CA GLY A 217 14.95 -1.35 7.60
C GLY A 217 14.03 -0.15 7.81
N SER A 218 13.48 0.44 6.74
CA SER A 218 12.71 1.69 6.79
C SER A 218 11.43 1.63 5.96
N LEU A 219 10.37 2.27 6.47
CA LEU A 219 9.11 2.44 5.76
C LEU A 219 9.26 3.40 4.55
N LEU A 220 10.24 4.31 4.59
CA LEU A 220 10.46 5.26 3.49
C LEU A 220 10.78 4.57 2.17
N ALA A 221 11.42 3.40 2.19
CA ALA A 221 11.75 2.67 0.97
C ALA A 221 10.49 2.19 0.24
N SER A 222 9.53 1.61 0.97
CA SER A 222 8.26 1.17 0.40
C SER A 222 7.34 2.36 0.06
N MET A 223 7.33 3.41 0.88
CA MET A 223 6.61 4.66 0.56
C MET A 223 7.13 5.31 -0.73
N GLY A 224 8.44 5.31 -0.96
CA GLY A 224 9.04 5.84 -2.20
C GLY A 224 8.63 5.04 -3.44
N MET A 225 8.69 3.70 -3.36
CA MET A 225 8.18 2.83 -4.42
C MET A 225 6.69 3.06 -4.69
N HIS A 226 5.88 3.09 -3.63
CA HIS A 226 4.43 3.24 -3.73
C HIS A 226 4.06 4.62 -4.31
N TRP A 227 4.75 5.67 -3.87
CA TRP A 227 4.64 7.00 -4.47
C TRP A 227 5.00 6.99 -5.94
N ALA A 228 6.09 6.32 -6.32
CA ALA A 228 6.51 6.24 -7.70
C ALA A 228 5.45 5.54 -8.56
N THR A 229 4.93 4.39 -8.13
CA THR A 229 3.92 3.64 -8.88
C THR A 229 2.62 4.42 -9.08
N ASN A 230 2.11 5.13 -8.06
CA ASN A 230 0.84 5.85 -8.20
C ASN A 230 1.03 7.24 -8.80
N SER A 231 1.92 8.03 -8.22
CA SER A 231 2.01 9.46 -8.50
C SER A 231 2.72 9.73 -9.82
N LEU A 232 3.71 8.93 -10.21
CA LEU A 232 4.29 9.05 -11.55
C LEU A 232 3.28 8.64 -12.62
N GLY A 233 2.36 7.72 -12.34
CA GLY A 233 1.25 7.41 -13.24
C GLY A 233 0.43 8.66 -13.62
N VAL A 234 0.10 9.50 -12.63
CA VAL A 234 -0.58 10.78 -12.86
C VAL A 234 0.28 11.74 -13.70
N LEU A 235 1.56 11.90 -13.32
CA LEU A 235 2.46 12.87 -13.96
C LEU A 235 2.82 12.47 -15.40
N PHE A 236 3.07 11.19 -15.66
CA PHE A 236 3.35 10.68 -17.00
C PHE A 236 2.09 10.59 -17.86
N GLY A 237 0.91 10.38 -17.26
CA GLY A 237 -0.37 10.55 -17.96
C GLY A 237 -0.54 11.98 -18.48
N LEU A 238 -0.31 12.99 -17.61
CA LEU A 238 -0.29 14.40 -18.01
C LEU A 238 0.72 14.67 -19.14
N LEU A 239 1.94 14.13 -19.02
CA LEU A 239 2.97 14.27 -20.05
C LEU A 239 2.53 13.65 -21.38
N ALA A 240 1.93 12.45 -21.36
CA ALA A 240 1.47 11.76 -22.57
C ALA A 240 0.43 12.59 -23.33
N TRP A 241 -0.51 13.22 -22.60
CA TRP A 241 -1.49 14.16 -23.17
C TRP A 241 -0.80 15.38 -23.80
N ARG A 242 0.19 15.98 -23.14
CA ARG A 242 0.95 17.13 -23.67
C ARG A 242 1.79 16.83 -24.91
N LEU A 243 2.29 15.61 -25.02
CA LEU A 243 3.04 15.16 -26.19
C LEU A 243 2.13 14.78 -27.36
N GLY A 244 0.84 14.52 -27.09
CA GLY A 244 -0.14 14.06 -28.09
C GLY A 244 -1.02 15.19 -28.65
N SER A 245 -1.10 16.32 -27.94
CA SER A 245 -1.64 17.61 -28.41
C SER A 245 -0.62 18.39 -29.23
#